data_AF-A0A2H5VIB5-F1
#
_entry.id   AF-A0A2H5VIB5-F1
#
_cell.length_a   1.000
_cell.length_b   1.000
_cell.length_c   1.000
_cell.angle_alpha   90.00
_cell.angle_beta   90.00
_cell.angle_gamma   90.00
#
_symmetry.space_group_name_H-M   'P 1'
#
loop_
_entity.id
_entity.type
_entity.pdbx_description
1 polymer ?
#
loop_
_entity_poly.entity_id
_entity_poly.type
_entity_poly.pdbx_seq_one_letter_code
_entity_poly.pdbx_strand_id
1 'polypeptide(L)'
;MGCPQAVADVVDCIDVQAIIRENARILRESRDRTRRFPHIYALYDSTELISTFSHLTPNLPFDEVFGNYLLPKIADAAGIPRDHVINCAYDNYIPRTDTPKAYTVQFGIVNPKVLHPEIIPSLQEGFFYDPRELIKDGQNRVKSAPEENLEAFRARFDQIEAILEKYSGPGAVSEKLLNIRREFLALLGIEVIPEVAYSRALQPKTADVLEALYREGFPFWEMPVPEEKYIRDTFLVEGIDAQKRRRHVRFEENHFIFEYAPKRERRIPAEQVFEALRNFEVIPTMPLVILATTTAPQIPHLGGGVWKQYAPKHVDAQADWLGISERSETLILSTGGHILLKTFRRNEEFIGFPTVYVTYGPGRIREALENGYIRRVEFKRRVLL
;
A
#
# COMPACT_ATOMS: atom_id res chain seq x y z
N MET A 1 -17.20 -45.05 -12.61
CA MET A 1 -17.13 -44.34 -11.32
C MET A 1 -15.71 -44.42 -10.82
N GLY A 2 -15.03 -43.29 -10.73
CA GLY A 2 -13.68 -43.17 -10.20
C GLY A 2 -13.32 -41.69 -10.19
N CYS A 3 -13.42 -41.06 -9.02
CA CYS A 3 -13.00 -39.67 -8.81
C CYS A 3 -11.47 -39.60 -8.99
N PRO A 4 -10.94 -38.75 -9.89
CA PRO A 4 -9.54 -38.38 -9.83
C PRO A 4 -9.36 -37.36 -8.71
N GLN A 5 -8.47 -37.69 -7.78
CA GLN A 5 -8.09 -36.87 -6.63
C GLN A 5 -7.78 -35.43 -7.03
N ALA A 6 -8.41 -34.51 -6.30
CA ALA A 6 -8.23 -33.07 -6.36
C ALA A 6 -6.75 -32.69 -6.25
N VAL A 7 -6.32 -31.78 -7.12
CA VAL A 7 -4.99 -31.18 -7.10
C VAL A 7 -4.87 -30.26 -5.88
N ALA A 8 -4.21 -30.76 -4.84
CA ALA A 8 -3.53 -30.03 -3.76
C ALA A 8 -4.38 -29.03 -2.93
N ASP A 9 -5.26 -29.56 -2.08
CA ASP A 9 -5.80 -28.84 -0.91
C ASP A 9 -4.77 -28.82 0.23
N VAL A 10 -3.99 -27.73 0.34
CA VAL A 10 -3.41 -27.34 1.63
C VAL A 10 -4.23 -26.17 2.14
N VAL A 11 -5.25 -26.49 2.93
CA VAL A 11 -6.15 -25.53 3.57
C VAL A 11 -5.47 -25.04 4.84
N ASP A 12 -4.48 -24.17 4.69
CA ASP A 12 -4.12 -23.28 5.79
C ASP A 12 -5.23 -22.23 5.90
N CYS A 13 -5.88 -22.20 7.05
CA CYS A 13 -6.97 -21.29 7.35
C CYS A 13 -6.46 -20.24 8.34
N ILE A 14 -6.74 -18.98 8.05
CA ILE A 14 -6.47 -17.87 8.95
C ILE A 14 -7.72 -17.59 9.76
N ASP A 15 -7.57 -17.47 11.08
CA ASP A 15 -8.66 -17.04 11.95
C ASP A 15 -8.90 -15.53 11.80
N VAL A 16 -9.77 -15.19 10.83
CA VAL A 16 -10.23 -13.82 10.54
C VAL A 16 -10.80 -13.16 11.80
N GLN A 17 -11.52 -13.91 12.64
CA GLN A 17 -12.13 -13.37 13.85
C GLN A 17 -11.11 -13.11 14.96
N ALA A 18 -10.05 -13.92 15.06
CA ALA A 18 -8.94 -13.65 15.95
C ALA A 18 -8.18 -12.38 15.54
N ILE A 19 -7.93 -12.18 14.24
CA ILE A 19 -7.31 -10.96 13.72
C ILE A 19 -8.14 -9.73 14.10
N ILE A 20 -9.45 -9.76 13.87
CA ILE A 20 -10.34 -8.63 14.20
C ILE A 20 -10.31 -8.36 15.71
N ARG A 21 -10.46 -9.40 16.54
CA ARG A 21 -10.49 -9.26 18.00
C ARG A 21 -9.19 -8.69 18.57
N GLU A 22 -8.05 -9.16 18.08
CA GLU A 22 -6.75 -8.71 18.55
C GLU A 22 -6.47 -7.26 18.16
N ASN A 23 -6.70 -6.89 16.91
CA ASN A 23 -6.52 -5.50 16.47
C ASN A 23 -7.48 -4.55 17.21
N ALA A 24 -8.74 -4.96 17.42
CA ALA A 24 -9.69 -4.17 18.19
C ALA A 24 -9.30 -4.03 19.67
N ARG A 25 -8.69 -5.07 20.26
CA ARG A 25 -8.14 -5.01 21.63
C ARG A 25 -7.02 -3.97 21.72
N ILE A 26 -6.04 -4.04 20.81
CA ILE A 26 -4.91 -3.10 20.76
C ILE A 26 -5.42 -1.65 20.61
N LEU A 27 -6.40 -1.42 19.73
CA LEU A 27 -7.02 -0.09 19.54
C LEU A 27 -7.70 0.44 20.79
N ARG A 28 -8.52 -0.38 21.47
CA ARG A 28 -9.18 0.03 22.72
C ARG A 28 -8.17 0.33 23.81
N GLU A 29 -7.17 -0.52 23.99
CA GLU A 29 -6.14 -0.31 25.00
C GLU A 29 -5.28 0.93 24.74
N SER A 30 -5.07 1.31 23.48
CA SER A 30 -4.30 2.50 23.12
C SER A 30 -5.01 3.81 23.47
N ARG A 31 -6.36 3.84 23.43
CA ARG A 31 -7.16 5.03 23.76
C ARG A 31 -6.94 5.51 25.19
N ASP A 32 -6.73 4.59 26.12
CA ASP A 32 -6.62 4.88 27.55
C ASP A 32 -5.18 5.15 28.02
N ARG A 33 -4.19 5.18 27.10
CA ARG A 33 -2.76 5.33 27.46
C ARG A 33 -2.32 6.77 27.64
N THR A 34 -1.44 6.97 28.61
CA THR A 34 -0.69 8.23 28.78
C THR A 34 0.31 8.39 27.64
N ARG A 35 0.15 9.43 26.82
CA ARG A 35 1.02 9.69 25.68
C ARG A 35 2.24 10.51 26.07
N ARG A 36 3.41 10.17 25.51
CA ARG A 36 4.66 10.94 25.67
C ARG A 36 4.54 12.37 25.11
N PHE A 37 3.94 12.51 23.93
CA PHE A 37 3.78 13.78 23.20
C PHE A 37 2.30 14.09 22.91
N PRO A 38 1.50 14.48 23.91
CA PRO A 38 0.06 14.70 23.71
C PRO A 38 -0.26 15.83 22.72
N HIS A 39 0.60 16.84 22.61
CA HIS A 39 0.42 17.96 21.68
C HIS A 39 0.73 17.57 20.23
N ILE A 40 1.71 16.67 19.99
CA ILE A 40 2.01 16.13 18.64
C ILE A 40 0.89 15.21 18.18
N TYR A 41 0.30 14.42 19.10
CA TYR A 41 -0.87 13.61 18.81
C TYR A 41 -2.05 14.41 18.25
N ALA A 42 -2.29 15.60 18.79
CA ALA A 42 -3.38 16.48 18.36
C ALA A 42 -3.25 16.98 16.91
N LEU A 43 -2.07 16.89 16.27
CA LEU A 43 -1.85 17.29 14.87
C LEU A 43 -2.60 16.40 13.86
N TYR A 44 -3.05 15.22 14.29
CA TYR A 44 -3.87 14.33 13.49
C TYR A 44 -5.38 14.50 13.77
N ASP A 45 -5.77 15.53 14.50
CA ASP A 45 -7.17 15.87 14.81
C ASP A 45 -7.88 14.73 15.58
N SER A 46 -9.09 14.37 15.17
CA SER A 46 -9.88 13.24 15.70
C SER A 46 -9.47 11.88 15.12
N THR A 47 -8.41 11.80 14.32
CA THR A 47 -8.00 10.52 13.72
C THR A 47 -7.53 9.57 14.80
N GLU A 48 -8.03 8.34 14.77
CA GLU A 48 -7.66 7.28 15.70
C GLU A 48 -6.94 6.11 15.03
N LEU A 49 -7.22 5.86 13.75
CA LEU A 49 -6.67 4.75 12.97
C LEU A 49 -6.23 5.24 11.59
N ILE A 50 -4.99 4.95 11.21
CA ILE A 50 -4.46 5.26 9.88
C ILE A 50 -4.01 3.94 9.22
N SER A 51 -4.58 3.60 8.07
CA SER A 51 -4.08 2.51 7.20
C SER A 51 -3.15 3.12 6.16
N THR A 52 -1.83 2.98 6.30
CA THR A 52 -0.85 3.81 5.56
C THR A 52 -0.10 3.12 4.43
N PHE A 53 -0.35 1.84 4.16
CA PHE A 53 0.65 1.01 3.47
C PHE A 53 0.16 0.31 2.21
N SER A 54 -0.97 0.78 1.67
CA SER A 54 -1.30 0.47 0.28
C SER A 54 -0.38 1.26 -0.64
N HIS A 55 0.30 0.61 -1.57
CA HIS A 55 0.88 1.36 -2.69
C HIS A 55 -0.25 1.70 -3.66
N LEU A 56 -0.37 2.96 -4.05
CA LEU A 56 -1.43 3.38 -4.95
C LEU A 56 -1.15 2.92 -6.38
N THR A 57 -1.30 1.63 -6.66
CA THR A 57 -1.00 1.03 -7.98
C THR A 57 -2.27 0.65 -8.74
N PRO A 58 -2.20 0.56 -10.08
CA PRO A 58 -3.30 0.01 -10.88
C PRO A 58 -3.60 -1.46 -10.58
N ASN A 59 -2.63 -2.19 -10.00
CA ASN A 59 -2.72 -3.61 -9.72
C ASN A 59 -2.86 -3.82 -8.22
N LEU A 60 -4.04 -3.49 -7.67
CA LEU A 60 -4.39 -3.67 -6.26
C LEU A 60 -3.99 -5.09 -5.77
N PRO A 61 -2.96 -5.22 -4.91
CA PRO A 61 -2.57 -6.51 -4.34
C PRO A 61 -3.69 -7.14 -3.50
N PHE A 62 -3.77 -8.47 -3.49
CA PHE A 62 -4.89 -9.16 -2.83
C PHE A 62 -4.82 -9.12 -1.29
N ASP A 63 -3.63 -8.97 -0.72
CA ASP A 63 -3.46 -8.66 0.69
C ASP A 63 -4.00 -7.26 1.05
N GLU A 64 -3.92 -6.29 0.14
CA GLU A 64 -4.60 -5.00 0.29
C GLU A 64 -6.13 -5.10 0.14
N VAL A 65 -6.64 -6.01 -0.69
CA VAL A 65 -8.09 -6.33 -0.75
C VAL A 65 -8.55 -6.88 0.60
N PHE A 66 -7.78 -7.82 1.16
CA PHE A 66 -8.07 -8.39 2.47
C PHE A 66 -7.98 -7.33 3.58
N GLY A 67 -6.99 -6.45 3.52
CA GLY A 67 -6.87 -5.30 4.42
C GLY A 67 -8.09 -4.38 4.36
N ASN A 68 -8.55 -4.02 3.16
CA ASN A 68 -9.75 -3.20 2.96
C ASN A 68 -11.04 -3.89 3.43
N TYR A 69 -11.11 -5.22 3.34
CA TYR A 69 -12.21 -6.01 3.89
C TYR A 69 -12.22 -6.04 5.44
N LEU A 70 -11.03 -6.11 6.06
CA LEU A 70 -10.89 -6.17 7.51
C LEU A 70 -11.01 -4.81 8.20
N LEU A 71 -10.50 -3.74 7.60
CA LEU A 71 -10.41 -2.42 8.20
C LEU A 71 -11.74 -1.91 8.80
N PRO A 72 -12.89 -1.91 8.09
CA PRO A 72 -14.16 -1.49 8.68
C PRO A 72 -14.59 -2.40 9.83
N LYS A 73 -14.35 -3.71 9.74
CA LYS A 73 -14.71 -4.67 10.81
C LYS A 73 -13.86 -4.48 12.07
N ILE A 74 -12.58 -4.14 11.91
CA ILE A 74 -11.68 -3.79 13.00
C ILE A 74 -12.15 -2.50 13.67
N ALA A 75 -12.48 -1.46 12.88
CA ALA A 75 -12.98 -0.19 13.39
C ALA A 75 -14.29 -0.37 14.16
N ASP A 76 -15.26 -1.11 13.60
CA ASP A 76 -16.53 -1.41 14.24
C ASP A 76 -16.34 -2.19 15.55
N ALA A 77 -15.48 -3.21 15.55
CA ALA A 77 -15.18 -4.00 16.74
C ALA A 77 -14.45 -3.17 17.83
N ALA A 78 -13.67 -2.16 17.45
CA ALA A 78 -13.02 -1.23 18.36
C ALA A 78 -13.93 -0.09 18.83
N GLY A 79 -15.12 0.08 18.24
CA GLY A 79 -16.00 1.21 18.47
C GLY A 79 -15.38 2.53 17.99
N ILE A 80 -14.69 2.51 16.85
CA ILE A 80 -14.12 3.69 16.19
C ILE A 80 -15.10 4.16 15.11
N PRO A 81 -15.58 5.41 15.17
CA PRO A 81 -16.36 6.02 14.09
C PRO A 81 -15.61 6.00 12.77
N ARG A 82 -16.31 5.76 11.65
CA ARG A 82 -15.67 5.66 10.33
C ARG A 82 -14.89 6.90 9.92
N ASP A 83 -15.36 8.08 10.30
CA ASP A 83 -14.72 9.37 10.07
C ASP A 83 -13.47 9.61 10.92
N HIS A 84 -13.23 8.78 11.94
CA HIS A 84 -11.98 8.75 12.72
C HIS A 84 -10.93 7.79 12.12
N VAL A 85 -11.22 7.16 10.98
CA VAL A 85 -10.31 6.25 10.27
C VAL A 85 -9.86 6.87 8.96
N ILE A 86 -8.54 7.02 8.78
CA ILE A 86 -7.94 7.40 7.50
C ILE A 86 -7.46 6.13 6.79
N ASN A 87 -8.14 5.75 5.71
CA ASN A 87 -7.64 4.72 4.80
C ASN A 87 -6.77 5.37 3.72
N CYS A 88 -5.45 5.21 3.79
CA CYS A 88 -4.49 5.95 2.98
C CYS A 88 -3.74 5.03 2.00
N ALA A 89 -3.64 5.48 0.75
CA ALA A 89 -2.79 4.86 -0.26
C ALA A 89 -1.56 5.74 -0.53
N TYR A 90 -0.37 5.16 -0.32
CA TYR A 90 0.92 5.76 -0.61
C TYR A 90 1.11 5.94 -2.11
N ASP A 91 0.97 7.18 -2.57
CA ASP A 91 0.98 7.59 -3.97
C ASP A 91 2.30 8.25 -4.40
N ASN A 92 3.28 8.25 -3.51
CA ASN A 92 4.60 8.79 -3.80
C ASN A 92 5.52 7.77 -4.49
N TYR A 93 5.21 6.47 -4.49
CA TYR A 93 6.10 5.40 -4.97
C TYR A 93 6.42 5.49 -6.47
N ILE A 94 7.62 5.09 -6.91
CA ILE A 94 7.92 4.94 -8.34
C ILE A 94 7.55 3.51 -8.80
N PRO A 95 6.62 3.34 -9.76
CA PRO A 95 6.09 2.03 -10.13
C PRO A 95 7.08 0.96 -10.60
N ARG A 96 8.28 1.37 -11.05
CA ARG A 96 9.30 0.44 -11.56
C ARG A 96 10.41 0.14 -10.55
N THR A 97 10.73 1.08 -9.65
CA THR A 97 11.87 0.97 -8.71
C THR A 97 11.45 0.60 -7.30
N ASP A 98 10.25 0.99 -6.87
CA ASP A 98 9.73 0.79 -5.51
C ASP A 98 8.81 -0.43 -5.43
N THR A 99 9.12 -1.47 -6.21
CA THR A 99 8.27 -2.65 -6.35
C THR A 99 8.18 -3.42 -5.02
N PRO A 100 7.02 -3.49 -4.33
CA PRO A 100 6.75 -4.68 -3.55
C PRO A 100 6.85 -5.86 -4.52
N LYS A 101 7.49 -6.95 -4.10
CA LYS A 101 7.77 -8.16 -4.89
C LYS A 101 6.53 -8.86 -5.49
N ALA A 102 5.34 -8.29 -5.27
CA ALA A 102 4.08 -8.73 -5.77
C ALA A 102 3.71 -8.05 -7.11
N TYR A 103 4.30 -8.55 -8.18
CA TYR A 103 3.69 -8.64 -9.52
C TYR A 103 3.52 -7.32 -10.30
N THR A 104 4.48 -7.07 -11.20
CA THR A 104 4.15 -6.88 -12.61
C THR A 104 2.92 -7.72 -12.94
N VAL A 105 1.85 -7.13 -13.47
CA VAL A 105 0.68 -7.85 -13.95
C VAL A 105 1.18 -8.95 -14.90
N GLN A 106 1.25 -10.20 -14.43
CA GLN A 106 1.44 -11.36 -15.30
C GLN A 106 0.35 -12.44 -15.08
N PHE A 107 -0.90 -12.01 -15.03
CA PHE A 107 -1.58 -12.36 -16.27
C PHE A 107 -0.97 -11.48 -17.32
N GLY A 108 -0.50 -11.97 -18.45
CA GLY A 108 -0.29 -11.00 -19.53
C GLY A 108 -1.61 -10.51 -20.16
N ILE A 109 -2.59 -10.16 -19.32
CA ILE A 109 -3.07 -8.80 -19.36
C ILE A 109 -1.81 -7.95 -19.34
N VAL A 110 -1.33 -7.52 -20.51
CA VAL A 110 -0.19 -6.61 -20.54
C VAL A 110 -0.52 -5.51 -19.56
N ASN A 111 0.35 -5.31 -18.56
CA ASN A 111 0.33 -4.16 -17.67
C ASN A 111 0.02 -2.98 -18.58
N PRO A 112 -1.23 -2.46 -18.66
CA PRO A 112 -1.43 -1.29 -19.47
C PRO A 112 -0.46 -0.30 -18.85
N LYS A 113 0.38 0.33 -19.68
CA LYS A 113 1.35 1.30 -19.20
C LYS A 113 0.54 2.46 -18.66
N VAL A 114 -0.01 2.36 -17.47
CA VAL A 114 -0.92 3.37 -16.95
C VAL A 114 -0.14 4.52 -16.35
N LEU A 115 1.08 4.25 -15.90
CA LEU A 115 1.94 5.23 -15.23
C LEU A 115 3.28 5.32 -15.95
N HIS A 116 3.82 6.54 -15.99
CA HIS A 116 5.19 6.74 -16.39
C HIS A 116 6.10 6.04 -15.37
N PRO A 117 7.01 5.15 -15.80
CA PRO A 117 7.77 4.30 -14.90
C PRO A 117 8.77 5.05 -14.03
N GLU A 118 9.10 6.30 -14.37
CA GLU A 118 10.09 7.12 -13.65
C GLU A 118 9.46 8.28 -12.87
N ILE A 119 8.17 8.56 -13.05
CA ILE A 119 7.50 9.69 -12.39
C ILE A 119 6.63 9.15 -11.26
N ILE A 120 6.63 9.90 -10.16
CA ILE A 120 5.79 9.62 -8.99
C ILE A 120 4.30 9.81 -9.34
N PRO A 121 3.38 8.90 -8.95
CA PRO A 121 1.95 9.01 -9.23
C PRO A 121 1.33 10.34 -8.78
N SER A 122 1.67 10.84 -7.59
CA SER A 122 1.18 12.12 -7.07
C SER A 122 1.55 13.34 -7.94
N LEU A 123 2.53 13.19 -8.84
CA LEU A 123 3.04 14.26 -9.72
C LEU A 123 2.67 14.06 -11.20
N GLN A 124 1.85 13.06 -11.56
CA GLN A 124 1.47 12.77 -12.94
C GLN A 124 0.11 13.37 -13.33
N GLU A 125 0.03 13.94 -14.54
CA GLU A 125 -1.15 14.64 -15.07
C GLU A 125 -2.18 13.72 -15.77
N GLY A 126 -1.86 12.43 -15.97
CA GLY A 126 -2.78 11.47 -16.59
C GLY A 126 -2.22 10.06 -16.71
N PHE A 127 -3.07 9.12 -17.16
CA PHE A 127 -2.65 7.74 -17.43
C PHE A 127 -2.22 7.54 -18.88
N PHE A 128 -1.23 6.68 -19.11
CA PHE A 128 -0.77 6.30 -20.47
C PHE A 128 -1.48 5.05 -21.02
N TYR A 129 -2.75 4.88 -20.67
CA TYR A 129 -3.55 3.71 -21.05
C TYR A 129 -3.81 3.63 -22.56
N ASP A 130 -3.41 2.51 -23.20
CA ASP A 130 -3.78 2.18 -24.57
C ASP A 130 -4.70 0.93 -24.60
N PRO A 131 -6.00 1.08 -24.91
CA PRO A 131 -6.93 -0.05 -24.98
C PRO A 131 -6.55 -1.07 -26.06
N ARG A 132 -5.82 -0.68 -27.11
CA ARG A 132 -5.41 -1.59 -28.19
C ARG A 132 -4.34 -2.57 -27.76
N GLU A 133 -3.45 -2.17 -26.84
CA GLU A 133 -2.47 -3.09 -26.22
C GLU A 133 -3.20 -4.14 -25.37
N LEU A 134 -4.31 -3.76 -24.70
CA LEU A 134 -5.10 -4.67 -23.88
C LEU A 134 -5.87 -5.70 -24.72
N ILE A 135 -6.53 -5.26 -25.79
CA ILE A 135 -7.34 -6.12 -26.69
C ILE A 135 -6.47 -7.13 -27.44
N LYS A 136 -5.33 -6.68 -28.01
CA LYS A 136 -4.43 -7.53 -28.81
C LYS A 136 -3.91 -8.73 -28.00
N ASP A 137 -3.67 -8.55 -26.71
CA ASP A 137 -3.12 -9.59 -25.83
C ASP A 137 -4.16 -10.31 -24.98
N GLY A 138 -5.34 -9.71 -24.74
CA GLY A 138 -6.53 -10.37 -24.19
C GLY A 138 -7.09 -11.43 -25.14
N GLN A 139 -7.19 -11.12 -26.44
CA GLN A 139 -7.65 -12.07 -27.47
C GLN A 139 -6.71 -13.29 -27.64
N ASN A 140 -5.41 -13.12 -27.40
CA ASN A 140 -4.45 -14.22 -27.43
C ASN A 140 -4.61 -15.21 -26.26
N ARG A 141 -5.34 -14.85 -25.20
CA ARG A 141 -5.39 -15.58 -23.92
C ARG A 141 -6.75 -16.12 -23.51
N VAL A 142 -7.81 -15.56 -24.07
CA VAL A 142 -9.08 -16.25 -24.28
C VAL A 142 -8.85 -17.66 -24.85
N LYS A 143 -7.82 -17.85 -25.69
CA LYS A 143 -7.44 -19.18 -26.20
C LYS A 143 -6.79 -20.09 -25.14
N SER A 144 -6.45 -19.59 -23.94
CA SER A 144 -5.71 -20.29 -22.89
C SER A 144 -6.45 -20.50 -21.57
N ALA A 145 -7.63 -19.91 -21.42
CA ALA A 145 -8.53 -20.27 -20.33
C ALA A 145 -9.07 -21.70 -20.57
N PRO A 146 -9.38 -22.47 -19.49
CA PRO A 146 -10.06 -23.76 -19.62
C PRO A 146 -11.39 -23.57 -20.38
N GLU A 147 -11.66 -24.44 -21.36
CA GLU A 147 -12.81 -24.31 -22.27
C GLU A 147 -14.16 -24.24 -21.52
N GLU A 148 -14.25 -24.92 -20.37
CA GLU A 148 -15.49 -25.04 -19.56
C GLU A 148 -15.94 -23.74 -18.86
N ASN A 149 -15.12 -22.69 -18.82
CA ASN A 149 -15.46 -21.42 -18.15
C ASN A 149 -15.10 -20.18 -18.97
N LEU A 150 -14.98 -20.33 -20.29
CA LEU A 150 -14.45 -19.27 -21.14
C LEU A 150 -15.33 -18.02 -21.18
N GLU A 151 -16.66 -18.18 -21.23
CA GLU A 151 -17.60 -17.07 -21.25
C GLU A 151 -17.59 -16.29 -19.93
N ALA A 152 -17.59 -16.99 -18.80
CA ALA A 152 -17.48 -16.37 -17.48
C ALA A 152 -16.14 -15.65 -17.28
N PHE A 153 -15.04 -16.21 -17.82
CA PHE A 153 -13.74 -15.55 -17.83
C PHE A 153 -13.77 -14.26 -18.67
N ARG A 154 -14.30 -14.32 -19.90
CA ARG A 154 -14.43 -13.16 -20.79
C ARG A 154 -15.26 -12.05 -20.15
N ALA A 155 -16.45 -12.40 -19.64
CA ALA A 155 -17.32 -11.42 -18.99
C ALA A 155 -16.64 -10.70 -17.82
N ARG A 156 -15.84 -11.42 -17.01
CA ARG A 156 -15.05 -10.82 -15.92
C ARG A 156 -13.89 -9.96 -16.43
N PHE A 157 -13.26 -10.35 -17.54
CA PHE A 157 -12.22 -9.55 -18.17
C PHE A 157 -12.79 -8.23 -18.71
N ASP A 158 -13.91 -8.28 -19.42
CA ASP A 158 -14.61 -7.11 -19.96
C ASP A 158 -15.01 -6.14 -18.84
N GLN A 159 -15.41 -6.65 -17.67
CA GLN A 159 -15.66 -5.83 -16.47
C GLN A 159 -14.41 -5.08 -16.00
N ILE A 160 -13.24 -5.73 -15.95
CA ILE A 160 -11.98 -5.08 -15.56
C ILE A 160 -11.57 -4.04 -16.60
N GLU A 161 -11.67 -4.37 -17.89
CA GLU A 161 -11.35 -3.44 -18.98
C GLU A 161 -12.23 -2.19 -18.93
N ALA A 162 -13.55 -2.36 -18.76
CA ALA A 162 -14.48 -1.23 -18.67
C ALA A 162 -14.14 -0.27 -17.54
N ILE A 163 -13.71 -0.77 -16.37
CA ILE A 163 -13.28 0.06 -15.24
C ILE A 163 -12.02 0.85 -15.61
N LEU A 164 -11.00 0.20 -16.18
CA LEU A 164 -9.75 0.85 -16.56
C LEU A 164 -9.95 1.91 -17.66
N GLU A 165 -10.77 1.59 -18.66
CA GLU A 165 -11.11 2.51 -19.76
C GLU A 165 -11.87 3.75 -19.25
N LYS A 166 -12.85 3.55 -18.37
CA LYS A 166 -13.65 4.64 -17.76
C LYS A 166 -12.79 5.71 -17.10
N TYR A 167 -11.67 5.32 -16.49
CA TYR A 167 -10.76 6.22 -15.79
C TYR A 167 -9.53 6.62 -16.61
N SER A 168 -9.47 6.26 -17.89
CA SER A 168 -8.44 6.72 -18.82
C SER A 168 -8.62 8.19 -19.20
N GLY A 169 -7.53 8.87 -19.60
CA GLY A 169 -7.57 10.26 -20.05
C GLY A 169 -6.91 11.29 -19.11
N PRO A 170 -7.21 12.60 -19.26
CA PRO A 170 -6.57 13.71 -18.52
C PRO A 170 -7.10 13.85 -17.08
N GLY A 171 -6.29 14.38 -16.16
CA GLY A 171 -6.67 14.61 -14.74
C GLY A 171 -5.80 13.83 -13.73
N ALA A 172 -5.95 14.14 -12.44
CA ALA A 172 -5.08 13.66 -11.38
C ALA A 172 -5.01 12.13 -11.31
N VAL A 173 -3.79 11.58 -11.45
CA VAL A 173 -3.54 10.14 -11.46
C VAL A 173 -3.94 9.47 -10.15
N SER A 174 -3.61 10.06 -9.00
CA SER A 174 -3.96 9.48 -7.70
C SER A 174 -5.46 9.29 -7.55
N GLU A 175 -6.27 10.29 -7.92
CA GLU A 175 -7.73 10.20 -7.82
C GLU A 175 -8.31 9.10 -8.70
N LYS A 176 -7.79 8.95 -9.92
CA LYS A 176 -8.23 7.90 -10.82
C LYS A 176 -7.88 6.50 -10.32
N LEU A 177 -6.68 6.31 -9.77
CA LEU A 177 -6.28 5.02 -9.19
C LEU A 177 -7.15 4.66 -7.99
N LEU A 178 -7.46 5.62 -7.13
CA LEU A 178 -8.39 5.44 -6.01
C LEU A 178 -9.79 5.04 -6.51
N ASN A 179 -10.27 5.67 -7.57
CA ASN A 179 -11.56 5.32 -8.18
C ASN A 179 -11.56 3.91 -8.81
N ILE A 180 -10.49 3.53 -9.51
CA ILE A 180 -10.32 2.17 -10.06
C ILE A 180 -10.37 1.13 -8.93
N ARG A 181 -9.61 1.37 -7.85
CA ARG A 181 -9.56 0.47 -6.68
C ARG A 181 -10.92 0.34 -6.02
N ARG A 182 -11.65 1.46 -5.86
CA ARG A 182 -13.02 1.45 -5.35
C ARG A 182 -13.94 0.60 -6.23
N GLU A 183 -13.87 0.72 -7.55
CA GLU A 183 -14.69 -0.09 -8.45
C GLU A 183 -14.30 -1.58 -8.42
N PHE A 184 -13.01 -1.90 -8.31
CA PHE A 184 -12.54 -3.27 -8.09
C PHE A 184 -13.13 -3.87 -6.80
N LEU A 185 -13.06 -3.14 -5.69
CA LEU A 185 -13.63 -3.58 -4.41
C LEU A 185 -15.17 -3.71 -4.48
N ALA A 186 -15.84 -2.84 -5.25
CA ALA A 186 -17.28 -2.90 -5.48
C ALA A 186 -17.72 -4.15 -6.27
N LEU A 187 -16.89 -4.69 -7.18
CA LEU A 187 -17.17 -5.96 -7.85
C LEU A 187 -17.32 -7.14 -6.87
N LEU A 188 -16.74 -7.03 -5.68
CA LEU A 188 -16.85 -8.01 -4.61
C LEU A 188 -17.95 -7.68 -3.59
N GLY A 189 -18.60 -6.53 -3.70
CA GLY A 189 -19.54 -6.04 -2.69
C GLY A 189 -18.89 -5.77 -1.34
N ILE A 190 -17.59 -5.46 -1.31
CA ILE A 190 -16.89 -5.13 -0.07
C ILE A 190 -17.28 -3.70 0.32
N GLU A 191 -17.80 -3.54 1.52
CA GLU A 191 -17.93 -2.23 2.14
C GLU A 191 -16.54 -1.73 2.55
N VAL A 192 -16.15 -0.56 2.07
CA VAL A 192 -14.81 -0.01 2.32
C VAL A 192 -14.90 1.40 2.87
N ILE A 193 -13.97 1.71 3.77
CA ILE A 193 -13.69 3.10 4.15
C ILE A 193 -12.96 3.75 2.96
N PRO A 194 -13.46 4.88 2.42
CA PRO A 194 -12.89 5.49 1.22
C PRO A 194 -11.39 5.78 1.38
N GLU A 195 -10.62 5.38 0.36
CA GLU A 195 -9.18 5.62 0.33
C GLU A 195 -8.86 7.09 -0.03
N VAL A 196 -7.81 7.63 0.58
CA VAL A 196 -7.24 8.95 0.28
C VAL A 196 -5.76 8.82 -0.10
N ALA A 197 -5.28 9.75 -0.93
CA ALA A 197 -3.87 9.81 -1.30
C ALA A 197 -3.00 10.27 -0.13
N TYR A 198 -1.84 9.63 0.08
CA TYR A 198 -0.88 9.97 1.13
C TYR A 198 -0.40 11.41 1.02
N SER A 199 -0.03 11.82 -0.19
CA SER A 199 0.36 13.19 -0.53
C SER A 199 -0.65 14.22 -0.01
N ARG A 200 -1.94 13.94 -0.14
CA ARG A 200 -3.02 14.86 0.26
C ARG A 200 -3.33 14.81 1.75
N ALA A 201 -3.39 13.62 2.35
CA ALA A 201 -3.94 13.43 3.69
C ALA A 201 -2.87 13.42 4.79
N LEU A 202 -1.70 12.85 4.52
CA LEU A 202 -0.72 12.52 5.55
C LEU A 202 0.61 13.21 5.38
N GLN A 203 1.05 13.52 4.15
CA GLN A 203 2.35 14.18 3.96
C GLN A 203 2.47 15.54 4.68
N PRO A 204 1.47 16.44 4.65
CA PRO A 204 1.51 17.68 5.43
C PRO A 204 1.55 17.41 6.94
N LYS A 205 0.73 16.48 7.44
CA LYS A 205 0.71 16.09 8.86
C LYS A 205 2.04 15.49 9.30
N THR A 206 2.67 14.67 8.47
CA THR A 206 4.02 14.16 8.68
C THR A 206 5.02 15.31 8.80
N ALA A 207 4.96 16.33 7.95
CA ALA A 207 5.83 17.50 8.06
C ALA A 207 5.62 18.25 9.39
N ASP A 208 4.36 18.44 9.80
CA ASP A 208 4.00 19.10 11.06
C ASP A 208 4.52 18.33 12.29
N VAL A 209 4.39 17.00 12.27
CA VAL A 209 4.90 16.11 13.33
C VAL A 209 6.42 16.18 13.42
N LEU A 210 7.12 16.08 12.28
CA LEU A 210 8.57 16.16 12.24
C LEU A 210 9.09 17.52 12.71
N GLU A 211 8.38 18.60 12.38
CA GLU A 211 8.71 19.94 12.86
C GLU A 211 8.49 20.08 14.38
N ALA A 212 7.41 19.51 14.91
CA ALA A 212 7.15 19.50 16.34
C ALA A 212 8.21 18.71 17.11
N LEU A 213 8.59 17.51 16.62
CA LEU A 213 9.67 16.71 17.19
C LEU A 213 11.01 17.44 17.18
N TYR A 214 11.32 18.15 16.10
CA TYR A 214 12.52 18.97 16.02
C TYR A 214 12.55 20.05 17.12
N ARG A 215 11.43 20.72 17.38
CA ARG A 215 11.31 21.71 18.47
C ARG A 215 11.45 21.09 19.86
N GLU A 216 11.10 19.81 20.01
CA GLU A 216 11.30 19.01 21.22
C GLU A 216 12.74 18.47 21.37
N GLY A 217 13.65 18.78 20.43
CA GLY A 217 15.03 18.30 20.44
C GLY A 217 15.25 16.94 19.80
N PHE A 218 14.29 16.47 18.99
CA PHE A 218 14.36 15.21 18.22
C PHE A 218 14.38 15.48 16.71
N PRO A 219 15.47 16.08 16.17
CA PRO A 219 15.63 16.22 14.72
C PRO A 219 15.64 14.86 14.05
N PHE A 220 14.77 14.65 13.05
CA PHE A 220 14.65 13.34 12.40
C PHE A 220 15.92 12.89 11.66
N TRP A 221 16.82 13.81 11.29
CA TRP A 221 18.10 13.47 10.66
C TRP A 221 19.12 12.86 11.62
N GLU A 222 18.83 12.87 12.94
CA GLU A 222 19.64 12.20 13.98
C GLU A 222 18.98 10.90 14.47
N MET A 223 17.81 10.56 13.94
CA MET A 223 17.05 9.36 14.27
C MET A 223 17.88 8.08 14.02
N PRO A 224 17.83 7.08 14.92
CA PRO A 224 18.43 5.79 14.64
C PRO A 224 17.67 5.05 13.53
N VAL A 225 18.42 4.46 12.60
CA VAL A 225 17.85 3.58 11.57
C VAL A 225 18.50 2.21 11.62
N PRO A 226 17.76 1.17 12.02
CA PRO A 226 18.28 -0.17 12.16
C PRO A 226 18.39 -0.84 10.78
N GLU A 227 19.52 -0.65 10.07
CA GLU A 227 20.11 -1.57 9.06
C GLU A 227 21.35 -0.92 8.35
N GLU A 228 22.39 -1.71 8.05
CA GLU A 228 23.69 -1.21 7.53
C GLU A 228 23.68 -0.75 6.07
N LYS A 229 22.65 -1.11 5.28
CA LYS A 229 22.54 -0.72 3.86
C LYS A 229 22.41 0.81 3.66
N TYR A 230 22.22 1.55 4.75
CA TYR A 230 21.67 2.91 4.76
C TYR A 230 22.66 4.00 5.22
N ILE A 231 23.96 3.70 5.26
CA ILE A 231 25.00 4.56 5.89
C ILE A 231 25.47 5.74 5.01
N ARG A 232 25.21 5.75 3.68
CA ARG A 232 25.87 6.70 2.75
C ARG A 232 25.03 7.85 2.19
N ASP A 233 23.71 7.75 2.19
CA ASP A 233 22.77 8.77 1.69
C ASP A 233 21.73 9.02 2.77
N THR A 234 21.20 10.24 2.94
CA THR A 234 20.06 10.45 3.83
C THR A 234 18.80 9.94 3.17
N PHE A 235 18.63 8.62 3.22
CA PHE A 235 17.45 7.86 2.80
C PHE A 235 16.18 8.23 3.58
N LEU A 236 16.18 9.30 4.39
CA LEU A 236 15.06 9.79 5.18
C LEU A 236 14.08 10.60 4.32
N VAL A 237 14.62 11.32 3.33
CA VAL A 237 13.84 12.05 2.34
C VAL A 237 14.40 11.80 0.94
N GLU A 238 13.55 11.90 -0.07
CA GLU A 238 13.98 11.93 -1.47
C GLU A 238 13.62 13.27 -2.09
N GLY A 239 14.54 13.83 -2.88
CA GLY A 239 14.34 15.10 -3.57
C GLY A 239 13.58 14.89 -4.88
N ILE A 240 12.84 15.91 -5.29
CA ILE A 240 12.09 15.89 -6.55
C ILE A 240 12.81 16.76 -7.58
N ASP A 241 13.27 16.14 -8.67
CA ASP A 241 13.95 16.86 -9.75
C ASP A 241 12.98 17.67 -10.62
N ALA A 242 13.53 18.46 -11.54
CA ALA A 242 12.74 19.26 -12.48
C ALA A 242 11.81 18.44 -13.39
N GLN A 243 12.07 17.14 -13.54
CA GLN A 243 11.25 16.19 -14.31
C GLN A 243 10.32 15.35 -13.41
N LYS A 244 10.14 15.74 -12.14
CA LYS A 244 9.25 15.09 -11.16
C LYS A 244 9.68 13.65 -10.81
N ARG A 245 11.00 13.39 -10.86
CA ARG A 245 11.59 12.10 -10.49
C ARG A 245 12.27 12.19 -9.12
N ARG A 246 12.29 11.07 -8.40
CA ARG A 246 12.99 10.94 -7.12
C ARG A 246 14.50 11.03 -7.31
N ARG A 247 15.17 11.68 -6.36
CA ARG A 247 16.62 11.82 -6.29
C ARG A 247 17.08 11.53 -4.88
N HIS A 248 18.20 10.82 -4.79
CA HIS A 248 18.90 10.62 -3.53
C HIS A 248 19.28 11.98 -2.94
N VAL A 249 19.00 12.13 -1.65
CA VAL A 249 19.35 13.30 -0.86
C VAL A 249 20.51 12.92 0.03
N ARG A 250 21.52 13.79 0.10
CA ARG A 250 22.60 13.74 1.08
C ARG A 250 22.34 14.82 2.14
N PHE A 251 22.79 14.60 3.37
CA PHE A 251 22.78 15.63 4.40
C PHE A 251 24.21 16.00 4.74
N GLU A 252 24.61 17.22 4.37
CA GLU A 252 25.97 17.73 4.50
C GLU A 252 25.89 19.16 5.03
N GLU A 253 26.74 19.50 6.00
CA GLU A 253 26.85 20.88 6.51
C GLU A 253 25.49 21.50 6.90
N ASN A 254 24.60 20.71 7.53
CA ASN A 254 23.25 21.13 7.91
C ASN A 254 22.30 21.45 6.73
N HIS A 255 22.54 20.84 5.57
CA HIS A 255 21.72 20.99 4.37
C HIS A 255 21.36 19.64 3.76
N PHE A 256 20.12 19.51 3.29
CA PHE A 256 19.67 18.44 2.40
C PHE A 256 20.00 18.80 0.95
N ILE A 257 20.82 17.99 0.29
CA ILE A 257 21.39 18.26 -1.03
C ILE A 257 21.01 17.15 -2.02
N PHE A 258 20.48 17.53 -3.18
CA PHE A 258 20.17 16.59 -4.27
C PHE A 258 20.32 17.24 -5.65
N GLU A 259 20.50 16.41 -6.69
CA GLU A 259 20.59 16.87 -8.08
C GLU A 259 19.19 17.24 -8.62
N TYR A 260 18.92 18.53 -8.81
CA TYR A 260 17.63 19.02 -9.34
C TYR A 260 17.57 19.00 -10.87
N ALA A 261 18.73 19.18 -11.52
CA ALA A 261 18.93 19.06 -12.96
C ALA A 261 20.41 18.71 -13.23
N PRO A 262 20.79 18.29 -14.46
CA PRO A 262 22.17 17.93 -14.76
C PRO A 262 23.19 18.99 -14.29
N LYS A 263 24.07 18.61 -13.35
CA LYS A 263 25.08 19.51 -12.72
C LYS A 263 24.51 20.70 -11.93
N ARG A 264 23.23 20.67 -11.55
CA ARG A 264 22.57 21.69 -10.73
C ARG A 264 22.01 21.06 -9.47
N GLU A 265 22.64 21.36 -8.34
CA GLU A 265 22.17 20.92 -7.03
C GLU A 265 21.09 21.85 -6.48
N ARG A 266 20.11 21.28 -5.78
CA ARG A 266 19.25 21.97 -4.82
C ARG A 266 19.82 21.72 -3.43
N ARG A 267 19.89 22.78 -2.62
CA ARG A 267 20.32 22.75 -1.22
C ARG A 267 19.19 23.32 -0.38
N ILE A 268 18.72 22.55 0.60
CA ILE A 268 17.64 22.92 1.51
C ILE A 268 18.23 22.94 2.92
N PRO A 269 18.32 24.09 3.60
CA PRO A 269 18.75 24.16 4.99
C PRO A 269 17.88 23.24 5.87
N ALA A 270 18.46 22.65 6.92
CA ALA A 270 17.74 21.68 7.77
C ALA A 270 16.40 22.19 8.30
N GLU A 271 16.35 23.46 8.74
CA GLU A 271 15.12 24.10 9.25
C GLU A 271 14.04 24.30 8.18
N GLN A 272 14.42 24.34 6.89
CA GLN A 272 13.49 24.54 5.77
C GLN A 272 12.95 23.22 5.20
N VAL A 273 13.42 22.06 5.69
CA VAL A 273 13.00 20.76 5.15
C VAL A 273 11.51 20.47 5.40
N PHE A 274 10.94 20.98 6.49
CA PHE A 274 9.52 20.77 6.80
C PHE A 274 8.63 21.46 5.76
N GLU A 275 8.99 22.69 5.38
CA GLU A 275 8.29 23.40 4.32
C GLU A 275 8.52 22.77 2.94
N ALA A 276 9.72 22.24 2.70
CA ALA A 276 10.02 21.48 1.49
C ALA A 276 9.17 20.19 1.38
N LEU A 277 8.88 19.52 2.50
CA LEU A 277 7.95 18.38 2.55
C LEU A 277 6.52 18.80 2.23
N ARG A 278 6.04 19.92 2.79
CA ARG A 278 4.69 20.46 2.50
C ARG A 278 4.54 20.86 1.02
N ASN A 279 5.60 21.38 0.42
CA ASN A 279 5.62 21.84 -0.98
C ASN A 279 6.04 20.78 -2.01
N PHE A 280 6.22 19.52 -1.62
CA PHE A 280 6.65 18.43 -2.49
C PHE A 280 8.00 18.68 -3.20
N GLU A 281 8.87 19.50 -2.62
CA GLU A 281 10.27 19.58 -3.07
C GLU A 281 11.06 18.34 -2.64
N VAL A 282 10.69 17.79 -1.49
CA VAL A 282 11.14 16.50 -0.99
C VAL A 282 9.93 15.68 -0.54
N ILE A 283 10.08 14.36 -0.52
CA ILE A 283 9.06 13.44 -0.01
C ILE A 283 9.64 12.61 1.15
N PRO A 284 8.82 12.28 2.17
CA PRO A 284 9.27 11.44 3.26
C PRO A 284 9.42 10.00 2.76
N THR A 285 10.50 9.34 3.15
CA THR A 285 10.63 7.89 2.95
C THR A 285 9.97 7.13 4.09
N MET A 286 9.89 5.81 3.94
CA MET A 286 9.18 4.95 4.88
C MET A 286 9.64 5.08 6.35
N PRO A 287 10.94 5.18 6.67
CA PRO A 287 11.40 5.48 8.03
C PRO A 287 10.75 6.72 8.67
N LEU A 288 10.51 7.79 7.90
CA LEU A 288 9.85 9.00 8.41
C LEU A 288 8.34 8.84 8.54
N VAL A 289 7.71 8.06 7.64
CA VAL A 289 6.31 7.67 7.80
C VAL A 289 6.11 6.88 9.10
N ILE A 290 7.03 5.94 9.39
CA ILE A 290 7.02 5.16 10.64
C ILE A 290 7.27 6.08 11.84
N LEU A 291 8.24 7.00 11.77
CA LEU A 291 8.51 7.94 12.87
C LEU A 291 7.28 8.80 13.20
N ALA A 292 6.65 9.38 12.19
CA ALA A 292 5.48 10.24 12.37
C ALA A 292 4.29 9.45 12.97
N THR A 293 4.07 8.22 12.53
CA THR A 293 3.01 7.36 13.06
C THR A 293 3.33 6.76 14.45
N THR A 294 4.61 6.63 14.80
CA THR A 294 5.06 6.16 16.13
C THR A 294 4.92 7.25 17.21
N THR A 295 5.07 8.52 16.82
CA THR A 295 5.14 9.67 17.74
C THR A 295 3.78 10.25 18.12
N ALA A 296 2.80 10.11 17.24
CA ALA A 296 1.44 10.58 17.40
C ALA A 296 0.50 9.38 17.20
N PRO A 297 0.15 8.62 18.26
CA PRO A 297 -0.39 7.27 18.10
C PRO A 297 -1.85 7.24 17.62
N GLN A 298 -2.08 7.56 16.35
CA GLN A 298 -2.98 6.72 15.56
C GLN A 298 -2.28 5.39 15.39
N ILE A 299 -2.96 4.27 15.57
CA ILE A 299 -2.27 2.99 15.39
C ILE A 299 -2.15 2.74 13.89
N PRO A 300 -0.94 2.78 13.29
CA PRO A 300 -0.78 2.43 11.90
C PRO A 300 -1.23 0.99 11.66
N HIS A 301 -2.04 0.81 10.62
CA HIS A 301 -2.43 -0.50 10.14
C HIS A 301 -1.57 -0.93 8.97
N LEU A 302 -0.66 -1.87 9.23
CA LEU A 302 0.20 -2.49 8.22
C LEU A 302 -0.56 -3.63 7.53
N GLY A 303 -1.13 -3.31 6.37
CA GLY A 303 -1.51 -4.31 5.38
C GLY A 303 -0.28 -4.81 4.62
N GLY A 304 -0.12 -6.13 4.51
CA GLY A 304 0.83 -6.75 3.58
C GLY A 304 2.08 -7.40 4.20
N GLY A 305 2.56 -8.45 3.52
CA GLY A 305 3.56 -9.39 4.07
C GLY A 305 4.98 -8.84 4.23
N VAL A 306 5.36 -7.82 3.45
CA VAL A 306 6.73 -7.26 3.45
C VAL A 306 7.04 -6.52 4.75
N TRP A 307 6.01 -5.97 5.40
CA TRP A 307 6.18 -5.04 6.52
C TRP A 307 6.42 -5.69 7.87
N LYS A 308 5.94 -6.93 8.07
CA LYS A 308 6.11 -7.68 9.32
C LYS A 308 7.56 -7.84 9.75
N GLN A 309 8.50 -7.83 8.81
CA GLN A 309 9.92 -8.01 9.10
C GLN A 309 10.69 -6.68 9.22
N TYR A 310 10.16 -5.62 8.60
CA TYR A 310 10.84 -4.33 8.48
C TYR A 310 10.33 -3.30 9.51
N ALA A 311 9.02 -3.07 9.55
CA ALA A 311 8.45 -2.00 10.38
C ALA A 311 8.68 -2.20 11.89
N PRO A 312 8.57 -3.42 12.48
CA PRO A 312 8.75 -3.59 13.92
C PRO A 312 10.10 -3.08 14.43
N LYS A 313 11.20 -3.39 13.71
CA LYS A 313 12.54 -2.95 14.09
C LYS A 313 12.66 -1.43 14.10
N HIS A 314 12.11 -0.78 13.07
CA HIS A 314 12.11 0.67 12.96
C HIS A 314 11.27 1.31 14.08
N VAL A 315 10.05 0.80 14.32
CA VAL A 315 9.19 1.28 15.40
C VAL A 315 9.86 1.16 16.75
N ASP A 316 10.45 -0.01 17.06
CA ASP A 316 11.08 -0.24 18.36
C ASP A 316 12.29 0.69 18.57
N ALA A 317 13.17 0.81 17.59
CA ALA A 317 14.34 1.69 17.67
C ALA A 317 13.96 3.18 17.76
N GLN A 318 12.93 3.60 17.03
CA GLN A 318 12.45 4.99 17.06
C GLN A 318 11.72 5.29 18.37
N ALA A 319 10.90 4.35 18.87
CA ALA A 319 10.23 4.48 20.16
C ALA A 319 11.25 4.58 21.31
N ASP A 320 12.30 3.75 21.31
CA ASP A 320 13.41 3.85 22.26
C ASP A 320 14.06 5.23 22.24
N TRP A 321 14.42 5.73 21.06
CA TRP A 321 15.03 7.05 20.90
C TRP A 321 14.16 8.19 21.43
N LEU A 322 12.85 8.09 21.23
CA LEU A 322 11.87 9.08 21.67
C LEU A 322 11.47 8.95 23.15
N GLY A 323 11.91 7.88 23.83
CA GLY A 323 11.47 7.55 25.18
C GLY A 323 10.00 7.16 25.26
N ILE A 324 9.46 6.55 24.21
CA ILE A 324 8.12 5.95 24.17
C ILE A 324 8.24 4.53 24.72
N SER A 325 7.40 4.19 25.71
CA SER A 325 7.44 2.88 26.38
C SER A 325 6.88 1.75 25.55
N GLU A 326 5.98 2.09 24.63
CA GLU A 326 5.29 1.17 23.75
C GLU A 326 6.24 0.64 22.66
N ARG A 327 5.92 -0.56 22.20
CA ARG A 327 6.67 -1.28 21.16
C ARG A 327 5.77 -1.66 20.01
N SER A 328 6.39 -2.15 18.95
CA SER A 328 5.77 -2.57 17.69
C SER A 328 4.53 -3.44 17.88
N GLU A 329 4.50 -4.34 18.87
CA GLU A 329 3.34 -5.17 19.21
C GLU A 329 2.07 -4.39 19.60
N THR A 330 2.21 -3.13 19.99
CA THR A 330 1.07 -2.26 20.38
C THR A 330 0.98 -0.98 19.57
N LEU A 331 2.06 -0.58 18.90
CA LEU A 331 2.12 0.58 18.01
C LEU A 331 1.80 0.24 16.56
N ILE A 332 1.61 -1.04 16.22
CA ILE A 332 1.26 -1.48 14.87
C ILE A 332 0.08 -2.44 14.94
N LEU A 333 -0.95 -2.18 14.12
CA LEU A 333 -1.93 -3.19 13.76
C LEU A 333 -1.42 -4.05 12.61
N SER A 334 -1.66 -5.36 12.69
CA SER A 334 -1.29 -6.30 11.64
C SER A 334 -2.46 -7.19 11.27
N THR A 335 -2.74 -7.29 9.97
CA THR A 335 -3.62 -8.32 9.40
C THR A 335 -2.90 -9.62 9.12
N GLY A 336 -1.66 -9.74 9.57
CA GLY A 336 -0.85 -10.90 9.29
C GLY A 336 -0.14 -10.88 7.94
N GLY A 337 -0.39 -9.88 7.08
CA GLY A 337 0.19 -9.80 5.74
C GLY A 337 -0.17 -11.01 4.87
N HIS A 338 -1.34 -11.59 5.12
CA HIS A 338 -1.77 -12.84 4.53
C HIS A 338 -2.25 -12.66 3.10
N ILE A 339 -1.70 -13.46 2.21
CA ILE A 339 -2.14 -13.56 0.82
C ILE A 339 -3.11 -14.75 0.75
N LEU A 340 -4.41 -14.46 0.82
CA LEU A 340 -5.45 -15.49 0.80
C LEU A 340 -5.54 -16.16 -0.56
N LEU A 341 -5.51 -15.40 -1.64
CA LEU A 341 -5.65 -15.94 -2.99
C LEU A 341 -4.43 -15.59 -3.83
N LYS A 342 -3.87 -16.62 -4.43
CA LYS A 342 -2.80 -16.49 -5.42
C LYS A 342 -3.05 -17.38 -6.62
N THR A 343 -2.49 -16.97 -7.74
CA THR A 343 -2.47 -17.79 -8.95
C THR A 343 -1.03 -18.04 -9.37
N PHE A 344 -0.77 -19.06 -10.19
CA PHE A 344 0.59 -19.51 -10.50
C PHE A 344 0.77 -19.79 -11.99
N ARG A 345 1.92 -19.42 -12.58
CA ARG A 345 2.30 -19.75 -13.96
C ARG A 345 3.77 -20.10 -14.05
N ARG A 346 4.10 -21.30 -14.54
CA ARG A 346 5.44 -21.86 -14.91
C ARG A 346 6.59 -21.69 -13.91
N ASN A 347 6.78 -20.55 -13.25
CA ASN A 347 7.66 -20.29 -12.08
C ASN A 347 7.30 -18.99 -11.30
N GLU A 348 6.23 -18.28 -11.65
CA GLU A 348 5.85 -16.99 -11.06
C GLU A 348 4.45 -17.11 -10.42
N GLU A 349 4.32 -16.64 -9.17
CA GLU A 349 3.02 -16.48 -8.53
C GLU A 349 2.34 -15.19 -9.03
N PHE A 350 1.08 -14.92 -8.68
CA PHE A 350 0.38 -13.64 -8.91
C PHE A 350 -0.64 -13.38 -7.82
N ILE A 351 -0.70 -12.15 -7.31
CA ILE A 351 -1.65 -11.73 -6.27
C ILE A 351 -2.39 -10.44 -6.63
N GLY A 352 -2.29 -9.94 -7.86
CA GLY A 352 -3.03 -8.75 -8.28
C GLY A 352 -4.54 -9.00 -8.37
N PHE A 353 -5.37 -8.05 -7.91
CA PHE A 353 -6.83 -8.15 -7.93
C PHE A 353 -7.39 -8.47 -9.31
N PRO A 354 -7.03 -7.77 -10.41
CA PRO A 354 -7.54 -8.12 -11.75
C PRO A 354 -7.28 -9.60 -12.07
N THR A 355 -6.13 -10.09 -11.62
CA THR A 355 -5.73 -11.47 -11.88
C THR A 355 -6.54 -12.47 -11.06
N VAL A 356 -6.65 -12.23 -9.77
CA VAL A 356 -7.43 -13.08 -8.87
C VAL A 356 -8.91 -13.05 -9.24
N TYR A 357 -9.47 -11.88 -9.58
CA TYR A 357 -10.88 -11.69 -9.95
C TYR A 357 -11.28 -12.48 -11.19
N VAL A 358 -10.51 -12.35 -12.28
CA VAL A 358 -10.78 -13.05 -13.53
C VAL A 358 -10.62 -14.58 -13.37
N THR A 359 -9.81 -15.03 -12.40
CA THR A 359 -9.63 -16.47 -12.10
C THR A 359 -10.77 -17.02 -11.26
N TYR A 360 -10.93 -16.50 -10.04
CA TYR A 360 -11.77 -17.08 -9.01
C TYR A 360 -13.21 -16.55 -9.07
N GLY A 361 -13.39 -15.33 -9.54
CA GLY A 361 -14.68 -14.66 -9.57
C GLY A 361 -15.15 -14.22 -8.18
N PRO A 362 -16.24 -13.44 -8.11
CA PRO A 362 -16.65 -12.77 -6.86
C PRO A 362 -17.08 -13.75 -5.76
N GLY A 363 -17.70 -14.89 -6.10
CA GLY A 363 -18.17 -15.87 -5.11
C GLY A 363 -17.04 -16.52 -4.32
N ARG A 364 -16.06 -17.12 -5.03
CA ARG A 364 -14.88 -17.76 -4.41
C ARG A 364 -14.01 -16.77 -3.64
N ILE A 365 -13.92 -15.53 -4.13
CA ILE A 365 -13.18 -14.47 -3.44
C ILE A 365 -13.83 -14.14 -2.10
N ARG A 366 -15.15 -13.90 -2.08
CA ARG A 366 -15.87 -13.63 -0.82
C ARG A 366 -15.75 -14.77 0.16
N GLU A 367 -15.92 -16.01 -0.30
CA GLU A 367 -15.73 -17.21 0.53
C GLU A 367 -14.33 -17.24 1.16
N ALA A 368 -13.28 -16.88 0.42
CA ALA A 368 -11.93 -16.85 0.94
C ALA A 368 -11.72 -15.72 1.96
N LEU A 369 -12.29 -14.53 1.73
CA LEU A 369 -12.22 -13.39 2.65
C LEU A 369 -12.96 -13.67 3.97
N GLU A 370 -14.12 -14.31 3.90
CA GLU A 370 -14.96 -14.63 5.06
C GLU A 370 -14.38 -15.75 5.91
N ASN A 371 -13.90 -16.81 5.26
CA ASN A 371 -13.42 -18.02 5.93
C ASN A 371 -11.90 -18.06 6.11
N GLY A 372 -11.15 -17.05 5.63
CA GLY A 372 -9.70 -17.01 5.75
C GLY A 372 -8.96 -18.08 4.95
N TYR A 373 -9.55 -18.55 3.84
CA TYR A 373 -8.95 -19.64 3.06
C TYR A 373 -7.75 -19.17 2.24
N ILE A 374 -6.61 -19.82 2.46
CA ILE A 374 -5.45 -19.69 1.57
C ILE A 374 -5.63 -20.68 0.41
N ARG A 375 -5.75 -20.17 -0.82
CA ARG A 375 -5.85 -20.99 -2.04
C ARG A 375 -4.83 -20.57 -3.09
N ARG A 376 -4.27 -21.58 -3.76
CA ARG A 376 -3.35 -21.43 -4.90
C ARG A 376 -3.90 -22.20 -6.09
N VAL A 377 -4.03 -21.53 -7.23
CA VAL A 377 -4.43 -22.16 -8.50
C VAL A 377 -3.34 -21.99 -9.55
N GLU A 378 -3.01 -23.08 -10.26
CA GLU A 378 -2.06 -23.06 -11.37
C GLU A 378 -2.75 -22.82 -12.73
N PHE A 379 -2.24 -21.87 -13.50
CA PHE A 379 -2.57 -21.65 -14.91
C PHE A 379 -1.96 -22.73 -15.80
N LYS A 380 -2.58 -23.91 -15.82
CA LYS A 380 -2.34 -24.91 -16.86
C LYS A 380 -3.44 -24.81 -17.93
N ARG A 381 -3.04 -24.53 -19.17
CA ARG A 381 -3.83 -24.88 -20.36
C ARG A 381 -3.96 -26.41 -20.32
N ARG A 382 -5.17 -26.92 -20.07
CA ARG A 382 -5.56 -28.30 -19.71
C ARG A 382 -5.65 -28.57 -18.20
N VAL A 383 -6.88 -28.69 -17.73
CA VAL A 383 -7.28 -29.90 -17.00
C VAL A 383 -8.30 -30.58 -17.89
N LEU A 384 -7.87 -31.62 -18.61
CA LEU A 384 -8.79 -32.65 -19.08
C LEU A 384 -9.22 -33.43 -17.83
N LEU A 385 -10.52 -33.67 -17.68
CA LEU A 385 -10.98 -34.90 -17.03
C LEU A 385 -11.10 -35.98 -18.11
#